data_AF-A0A3C0SR99-F1
#
_entry.id   AF-A0A3C0SR99-F1
#
_cell.length_a   1.000
_cell.length_b   1.000
_cell.length_c   1.000
_cell.angle_alpha   90.00
_cell.angle_beta   90.00
_cell.angle_gamma   90.00
#
_symmetry.space_group_name_H-M   'P 1'
#
loop_
_entity.id
_entity.type
_entity.pdbx_description
1 polymer ?
#
loop_
_entity_poly.entity_id
_entity_poly.type
_entity_poly.pdbx_seq_one_letter_code
_entity_poly.pdbx_strand_id
1 'polypeptide(L)'
;YLFKYIERDKEVSLCAFHSLGREYLEKFLYSVTYRVTREIVDEVSEDLDVNSSYKDFVAYYYTVSLVGMVIHWIQSGMNEEPETIAEFIRITIQGTMRKALERFENLEN
;
A
#
# COMPACT_ATOMS: atom_id res chain seq x y z
N TYR A 1 1.33 2.65 11.89
CA TYR A 1 1.15 4.12 12.03
C TYR A 1 -0.05 4.63 11.24
N LEU A 2 -0.20 4.33 9.94
CA LEU A 2 -1.35 4.79 9.13
C LEU A 2 -2.72 4.36 9.70
N PHE A 3 -2.91 3.07 10.02
CA PHE A 3 -4.19 2.58 10.56
C PHE A 3 -4.56 3.22 11.91
N LYS A 4 -3.60 3.35 12.83
CA LYS A 4 -3.78 4.09 14.10
C LYS A 4 -4.14 5.56 13.91
N TYR A 5 -3.54 6.20 12.91
CA TYR A 5 -3.85 7.59 12.57
C TYR A 5 -5.30 7.71 12.06
N ILE A 6 -5.75 6.77 11.23
CA ILE A 6 -7.13 6.73 10.71
C ILE A 6 -8.15 6.43 11.82
N GLU A 7 -7.82 5.53 12.75
CA GLU A 7 -8.69 5.12 13.86
C GLU A 7 -8.86 6.22 14.92
N ARG A 8 -7.78 6.90 15.30
CA ARG A 8 -7.80 7.93 16.37
C ARG A 8 -8.83 9.03 16.11
N ASP A 9 -9.13 9.30 14.84
CA ASP A 9 -10.12 10.27 14.40
C ASP A 9 -11.29 9.59 13.66
N LYS A 10 -11.77 8.43 14.15
CA LYS A 10 -12.82 7.58 13.54
C LYS A 10 -14.01 8.36 12.99
N GLU A 11 -14.59 9.28 13.76
CA GLU A 11 -15.72 10.11 13.33
C GLU A 11 -15.36 11.06 12.18
N VAL A 12 -14.16 11.64 12.19
CA VAL A 12 -13.67 12.54 11.12
C VAL A 12 -13.26 11.73 9.89
N SER A 13 -12.65 10.56 10.05
CA SER A 13 -12.32 9.64 8.97
C SER A 13 -13.59 9.15 8.27
N LEU A 14 -14.63 8.78 9.03
CA LEU A 14 -15.94 8.41 8.50
C LEU A 14 -16.66 9.61 7.88
N CYS A 15 -16.69 10.77 8.54
CA CYS A 15 -17.29 11.98 7.98
C CYS A 15 -16.54 12.46 6.72
N ALA A 16 -15.22 12.38 6.67
CA ALA A 16 -14.42 12.70 5.48
C ALA A 16 -14.69 11.69 4.37
N PHE A 17 -14.77 10.39 4.67
CA PHE A 17 -15.18 9.39 3.70
C PHE A 17 -16.57 9.68 3.12
N HIS A 18 -17.53 10.07 3.98
CA HIS A 18 -18.90 10.39 3.59
C HIS A 18 -19.07 11.79 2.97
N SER A 19 -18.22 12.78 3.28
CA SER A 19 -18.40 14.21 2.92
C SER A 19 -17.36 14.75 1.93
N LEU A 20 -16.11 14.30 1.97
CA LEU A 20 -15.04 14.70 1.01
C LEU A 20 -15.06 13.87 -0.28
N GLY A 21 -15.91 12.84 -0.33
CA GLY A 21 -16.04 11.94 -1.46
C GLY A 21 -14.96 10.85 -1.44
N ARG A 22 -15.41 9.61 -1.60
CA ARG A 22 -14.58 8.40 -1.73
C ARG A 22 -13.35 8.61 -2.63
N GLU A 23 -13.51 9.34 -3.73
CA GLU A 23 -12.45 9.63 -4.70
C GLU A 23 -11.30 10.46 -4.11
N TYR A 24 -11.58 11.42 -3.22
CA TYR A 24 -10.54 12.25 -2.61
C TYR A 24 -9.71 11.45 -1.61
N LEU A 25 -10.36 10.62 -0.79
CA LEU A 25 -9.67 9.74 0.16
C LEU A 25 -8.83 8.70 -0.59
N GLU A 26 -9.37 8.10 -1.64
CA GLU A 26 -8.64 7.16 -2.52
C GLU A 26 -7.39 7.81 -3.11
N LYS A 27 -7.50 9.03 -3.68
CA LYS A 27 -6.35 9.77 -4.23
C LYS A 27 -5.32 10.12 -3.16
N PHE A 28 -5.76 10.56 -1.99
CA PHE A 28 -4.86 10.88 -0.87
C PHE A 28 -4.08 9.64 -0.42
N LEU A 29 -4.78 8.54 -0.11
CA LEU A 29 -4.17 7.28 0.32
C LEU A 29 -3.21 6.75 -0.74
N TYR A 30 -3.60 6.83 -2.01
CA TYR A 30 -2.74 6.45 -3.13
C TYR A 30 -1.45 7.28 -3.17
N SER A 31 -1.55 8.61 -3.12
CA SER A 31 -0.38 9.49 -3.23
C SER A 31 0.67 9.25 -2.14
N VAL A 32 0.21 9.05 -0.89
CA VAL A 32 1.08 8.80 0.25
C VAL A 32 1.70 7.40 0.16
N THR A 33 0.87 6.40 -0.18
CA THR A 33 1.31 5.00 -0.24
C THR A 33 2.25 4.75 -1.41
N TYR A 34 2.01 5.38 -2.57
CA TYR A 34 2.85 5.21 -3.76
C TYR A 34 4.27 5.69 -3.51
N ARG A 35 4.44 6.87 -2.91
CA ARG A 35 5.77 7.42 -2.61
C ARG A 35 6.58 6.47 -1.74
N VAL A 36 6.00 6.02 -0.63
CA VAL A 36 6.65 5.08 0.30
C VAL A 36 6.94 3.75 -0.37
N THR A 37 5.99 3.21 -1.14
CA THR A 37 6.18 1.92 -1.81
C THR A 37 7.29 2.01 -2.86
N ARG A 38 7.38 3.12 -3.59
CA ARG A 38 8.42 3.31 -4.60
C ARG A 38 9.81 3.39 -3.98
N GLU A 39 9.96 4.12 -2.87
CA GLU A 39 11.20 4.18 -2.08
C GLU A 39 11.63 2.78 -1.64
N ILE A 40 10.70 1.98 -1.09
CA ILE A 40 10.99 0.58 -0.69
C ILE A 40 11.40 -0.28 -1.89
N VAL A 41 10.74 -0.12 -3.05
CA VAL A 41 11.13 -0.87 -4.25
C VAL A 41 12.56 -0.52 -4.68
N ASP A 42 12.97 0.74 -4.59
CA ASP A 42 14.35 1.13 -4.88
C ASP A 42 15.34 0.48 -3.91
N GLU A 43 15.06 0.52 -2.61
CA GLU A 43 15.88 -0.11 -1.58
C GLU A 43 15.99 -1.64 -1.78
N VAL A 44 14.88 -2.31 -2.08
CA VAL A 44 14.82 -3.77 -2.22
C VAL A 44 15.49 -4.26 -3.51
N SER A 45 15.65 -3.39 -4.51
CA SER A 45 16.25 -3.70 -5.82
C SER A 45 17.58 -3.01 -6.06
N GLU A 46 18.26 -2.53 -5.00
CA GLU A 46 19.55 -1.84 -5.15
C GLU A 46 20.63 -2.74 -5.78
N ASP A 47 20.54 -4.06 -5.56
CA ASP A 47 21.46 -5.08 -6.04
C ASP A 47 20.95 -5.85 -7.27
N LEU A 48 19.82 -5.45 -7.84
CA LEU A 48 19.19 -6.09 -8.99
C LEU A 48 19.21 -5.17 -10.22
N ASP A 49 19.49 -5.73 -11.39
CA ASP A 49 19.41 -5.03 -12.67
C ASP A 49 17.98 -5.11 -13.23
N VAL A 50 17.09 -4.32 -12.63
CA VAL A 50 15.67 -4.25 -13.04
C VAL A 50 15.39 -2.88 -13.64
N ASN A 51 14.84 -2.85 -14.85
CA ASN A 51 14.36 -1.62 -15.48
C ASN A 51 13.37 -0.83 -14.61
N SER A 52 13.51 0.50 -14.60
CA SER A 52 12.65 1.42 -13.84
C SER A 52 11.16 1.20 -14.10
N SER A 53 10.75 0.86 -15.33
CA SER A 53 9.35 0.62 -15.66
C SER A 53 8.76 -0.59 -14.93
N TYR A 54 9.55 -1.64 -14.69
CA TYR A 54 9.13 -2.78 -13.86
C TYR A 54 9.12 -2.42 -12.38
N LYS A 55 10.09 -1.62 -11.90
CA LYS A 55 10.06 -1.07 -10.53
C LYS A 55 8.79 -0.24 -10.30
N ASP A 56 8.40 0.59 -11.26
CA ASP A 56 7.19 1.40 -11.20
C ASP A 56 5.93 0.55 -11.20
N PHE A 57 5.90 -0.53 -12.00
CA PHE A 57 4.79 -1.50 -11.99
C PHE A 57 4.66 -2.24 -10.66
N VAL A 58 5.78 -2.71 -10.10
CA VAL A 58 5.81 -3.36 -8.77
C VAL A 58 5.30 -2.38 -7.71
N ALA A 59 5.81 -1.14 -7.70
CA ALA A 59 5.34 -0.11 -6.78
C ALA A 59 3.85 0.18 -6.93
N TYR A 60 3.36 0.27 -8.18
CA TYR A 60 1.95 0.43 -8.49
C TYR A 60 1.09 -0.70 -7.90
N TYR A 61 1.48 -1.96 -8.14
CA TYR A 61 0.76 -3.14 -7.68
C TYR A 61 0.60 -3.15 -6.15
N TYR A 62 1.70 -2.97 -5.41
CA TYR A 62 1.65 -2.93 -3.95
C TYR A 62 0.86 -1.73 -3.43
N THR A 63 0.98 -0.57 -4.07
CA THR A 63 0.20 0.63 -3.69
C THR A 63 -1.30 0.39 -3.81
N VAL A 64 -1.76 -0.08 -4.97
CA VAL A 64 -3.19 -0.36 -5.20
C VAL A 64 -3.71 -1.41 -4.21
N SER A 65 -2.92 -2.45 -3.93
CA SER A 65 -3.29 -3.51 -3.01
C SER A 65 -3.45 -2.99 -1.57
N LEU A 66 -2.49 -2.21 -1.08
CA LEU A 66 -2.53 -1.59 0.25
C LEU A 66 -3.69 -0.61 0.39
N VAL A 67 -3.88 0.28 -0.58
CA VAL A 67 -4.97 1.25 -0.59
C VAL A 67 -6.32 0.55 -0.60
N GLY A 68 -6.49 -0.49 -1.43
CA GLY A 68 -7.71 -1.30 -1.48
C GLY A 68 -8.02 -1.96 -0.14
N MET A 69 -7.02 -2.51 0.55
CA MET A 69 -7.18 -3.11 1.87
C MET A 69 -7.59 -2.09 2.94
N VAL A 70 -6.98 -0.90 2.95
CA VAL A 70 -7.34 0.19 3.87
C VAL A 70 -8.77 0.64 3.63
N ILE A 71 -9.17 0.83 2.37
CA ILE A 71 -10.54 1.25 2.02
C ILE A 71 -11.55 0.18 2.43
N HIS A 72 -11.26 -1.09 2.17
CA HIS A 72 -12.15 -2.18 2.55
C HIS A 72 -12.35 -2.25 4.06
N TRP A 73 -11.28 -2.05 4.84
CA TRP A 73 -11.34 -1.99 6.30
C TRP A 73 -12.15 -0.79 6.83
N ILE A 74 -12.01 0.38 6.19
CA ILE A 74 -12.87 1.53 6.51
C ILE A 74 -14.34 1.22 6.19
N GLN A 75 -14.61 0.63 5.01
CA GLN A 75 -15.95 0.26 4.56
C GLN A 75 -16.61 -0.82 5.43
N SER A 76 -15.82 -1.72 6.03
CA SER A 76 -16.35 -2.73 6.96
C SER A 76 -16.73 -2.14 8.31
N GLY A 77 -16.45 -0.85 8.57
CA GLY A 77 -16.69 -0.20 9.86
C GLY A 77 -15.49 -0.27 10.81
N MET A 78 -14.32 -0.67 10.29
CA MET A 78 -13.10 -0.90 11.06
C MET A 78 -13.33 -1.96 12.15
N ASN A 79 -13.88 -3.11 11.74
CA ASN A 79 -14.23 -4.20 12.67
C ASN A 79 -13.00 -4.92 13.22
N GLU A 80 -11.95 -5.04 12.41
CA GLU A 80 -10.66 -5.57 12.83
C GLU A 80 -9.85 -4.47 13.53
N GLU A 81 -9.13 -4.84 14.60
CA GLU A 81 -8.17 -3.94 15.23
C GLU A 81 -7.10 -3.51 14.19
N PRO A 82 -6.71 -2.21 14.15
CA PRO A 82 -5.69 -1.67 13.25
C PRO A 82 -4.39 -2.48 13.20
N GLU A 83 -3.94 -2.97 14.34
CA GLU A 83 -2.74 -3.80 14.48
C GLU A 83 -2.89 -5.14 13.78
N THR A 84 -4.07 -5.76 13.88
CA THR A 84 -4.33 -7.06 13.27
C THR A 84 -4.29 -6.98 11.75
N ILE A 85 -5.00 -6.01 11.16
CA ILE A 85 -4.98 -5.84 9.70
C ILE A 85 -3.60 -5.43 9.20
N ALA A 86 -2.91 -4.53 9.90
CA ALA A 86 -1.54 -4.14 9.54
C ALA A 86 -0.59 -5.34 9.56
N GLU A 87 -0.72 -6.23 10.55
CA GLU A 87 0.12 -7.43 10.67
C GLU A 87 -0.19 -8.45 9.57
N PHE A 88 -1.46 -8.67 9.23
CA PHE A 88 -1.84 -9.56 8.13
C PHE A 88 -1.28 -9.08 6.80
N ILE A 89 -1.36 -7.77 6.54
CA ILE A 89 -0.75 -7.15 5.37
C ILE A 89 0.76 -7.39 5.38
N ARG A 90 1.42 -7.09 6.50
CA ARG A 90 2.88 -7.23 6.65
C ARG A 90 3.33 -8.65 6.35
N ILE A 91 2.71 -9.65 6.97
CA ILE A 91 3.04 -11.08 6.76
C ILE A 91 2.81 -11.48 5.30
N THR A 92 1.72 -11.00 4.70
CA THR A 92 1.37 -11.33 3.30
C THR A 92 2.41 -10.80 2.32
N ILE A 93 2.87 -9.57 2.51
CA ILE A 93 3.80 -8.94 1.56
C ILE A 93 5.27 -9.25 1.85
N GLN A 94 5.62 -9.70 3.06
CA GLN A 94 7.00 -9.93 3.47
C GLN A 94 7.74 -10.86 2.49
N GLY A 95 8.84 -10.37 1.90
CA GLY A 95 9.67 -11.11 0.95
C GLY A 95 9.04 -11.36 -0.42
N THR A 96 7.77 -10.99 -0.65
CA THR A 96 7.12 -11.16 -1.95
C THR A 96 7.62 -10.15 -2.97
N MET A 97 7.90 -8.92 -2.53
CA MET A 97 8.35 -7.82 -3.39
C MET A 97 9.69 -8.13 -4.03
N ARG A 98 10.67 -8.57 -3.23
CA ARG A 98 12.00 -8.96 -3.73
C ARG A 98 11.90 -10.07 -4.78
N LYS A 99 11.14 -11.12 -4.48
CA LYS A 99 10.92 -12.23 -5.43
C LYS A 99 10.26 -11.78 -6.73
N ALA A 100 9.38 -10.78 -6.67
CA ALA A 100 8.80 -10.21 -7.88
C ALA A 100 9.86 -9.47 -8.72
N LEU A 101 10.71 -8.67 -8.07
CA LEU A 101 11.80 -7.94 -8.72
C LEU A 101 12.85 -8.87 -9.34
N GLU A 102 13.26 -9.93 -8.63
CA GLU A 102 14.13 -10.98 -9.16
C GLU A 102 13.54 -11.65 -10.41
N ARG A 103 12.21 -11.84 -10.47
CA ARG A 103 11.56 -12.37 -11.68
C ARG A 103 11.56 -11.38 -12.83
N PHE A 104 11.43 -10.09 -12.55
CA PHE A 104 11.50 -9.04 -13.58
C PHE A 104 12.91 -8.89 -14.14
N GLU A 105 13.95 -8.96 -13.31
CA GLU A 105 15.35 -9.00 -13.76
C GLU A 105 15.60 -10.17 -14.73
N ASN A 106 15.10 -11.36 -14.39
CA ASN A 106 15.25 -12.55 -15.24
C ASN A 106 14.39 -12.51 -16.53
N LEU A 107 13.44 -11.59 -16.67
CA LEU A 107 12.70 -11.39 -17.93
C LEU A 107 13.49 -10.56 -18.94
N GLU A 108 14.48 -9.78 -18.48
CA GLU A 108 15.33 -8.94 -19.33
C GLU A 108 16.57 -9.70 -19.85
N ASN A 109 16.84 -10.89 -19.29
CA ASN A 109 17.93 -11.80 -19.66
C ASN A 109 17.46 -12.93 -20.58
#